data_AF-A0A088S6D7-F1
#
_entry.id   AF-A0A088S6D7-F1
#
_cell.length_a   1.000
_cell.length_b   1.000
_cell.length_c   1.000
_cell.angle_alpha   90.00
_cell.angle_beta   90.00
_cell.angle_gamma   90.00
#
_symmetry.space_group_name_H-M   'P 1'
#
loop_
_entity.id
_entity.type
_entity.pdbx_description
1 polymer ?
#
loop_
_entity_poly.entity_id
_entity_poly.type
_entity_poly.pdbx_seq_one_letter_code
_entity_poly.pdbx_strand_id
1 'polypeptide(L)'
;MENTCPKWLDDEMNTLLMTSNLIISTKLKSLLDKHNIKPCLVFEELNKEEVKKNLRTETRKKSGIYGIFNLITGNFYVGSAVTNKFYSRFYKHLIRGLGNKNIAIDLEKYGIESFAFVILEFFPEEVTKRNNPNLIALETYWIFTYKPNYNILLEAGNSFGYKHSEEVK
;
A
#
# COMPACT_ATOMS: atom_id res chain seq x y z
N MET A 1 -39.51 -24.70 11.06
CA MET A 1 -38.22 -25.08 11.65
C MET A 1 -37.26 -23.96 11.31
N GLU A 2 -37.19 -22.98 12.20
CA GLU A 2 -36.37 -21.78 12.02
C GLU A 2 -34.94 -22.13 12.43
N ASN A 3 -34.05 -22.16 11.45
CA ASN A 3 -32.61 -22.24 11.70
C ASN A 3 -32.16 -20.88 12.23
N THR A 4 -32.22 -20.69 13.54
CA THR A 4 -31.57 -19.56 14.19
C THR A 4 -30.07 -19.73 14.06
N CYS A 5 -29.47 -18.85 13.25
CA CYS A 5 -28.02 -18.71 13.13
C CYS A 5 -27.41 -18.59 14.55
N PRO A 6 -26.33 -19.31 14.86
CA PRO A 6 -25.71 -19.20 16.17
C PRO A 6 -25.17 -17.79 16.41
N LYS A 7 -25.50 -17.18 17.56
CA LYS A 7 -25.05 -15.82 17.92
C LYS A 7 -23.54 -15.62 17.85
N TRP A 8 -22.74 -16.68 18.03
CA TRP A 8 -21.29 -16.63 17.92
C TRP A 8 -20.79 -16.47 16.47
N LEU A 9 -21.56 -16.94 15.48
CA LEU A 9 -21.29 -16.68 14.06
C LEU A 9 -21.55 -15.20 13.74
N ASP A 10 -22.59 -14.62 14.33
CA ASP A 10 -22.89 -13.19 14.20
C ASP A 10 -21.86 -12.32 14.94
N ASP A 11 -21.34 -12.76 16.09
CA ASP A 11 -20.27 -12.07 16.84
C ASP A 11 -18.90 -12.18 16.14
N GLU A 12 -18.59 -13.32 15.52
CA GLU A 12 -17.39 -13.51 14.70
C GLU A 12 -17.49 -12.71 13.39
N MET A 13 -18.67 -12.70 12.75
CA MET A 13 -18.95 -11.86 11.58
C MET A 13 -18.95 -10.37 11.94
N ASN A 14 -19.45 -9.98 13.11
CA ASN A 14 -19.36 -8.61 13.63
C ASN A 14 -17.93 -8.25 14.01
N THR A 15 -17.13 -9.15 14.58
CA THR A 15 -15.71 -8.91 14.87
C THR A 15 -14.90 -8.80 13.58
N LEU A 16 -15.23 -9.61 12.56
CA LEU A 16 -14.66 -9.53 11.22
C LEU A 16 -15.11 -8.24 10.49
N LEU A 17 -16.36 -7.81 10.68
CA LEU A 17 -16.88 -6.52 10.19
C LEU A 17 -16.27 -5.34 10.93
N MET A 18 -15.99 -5.43 12.24
CA MET A 18 -15.34 -4.36 13.01
C MET A 18 -13.85 -4.25 12.67
N THR A 19 -13.21 -5.34 12.26
CA THR A 19 -11.83 -5.34 11.74
C THR A 19 -11.75 -4.99 10.25
N SER A 20 -12.86 -5.06 9.50
CA SER A 20 -12.94 -4.71 8.07
C SER A 20 -13.70 -3.40 7.76
N ASN A 21 -14.36 -2.78 8.74
CA ASN A 21 -15.05 -1.49 8.58
C ASN A 21 -14.16 -0.31 9.03
N LEU A 22 -12.96 -0.19 8.43
CA LEU A 22 -12.54 1.16 8.09
C LEU A 22 -13.48 1.59 6.96
N ILE A 23 -14.33 2.58 7.24
CA ILE A 23 -15.20 3.19 6.23
C ILE A 23 -14.31 3.72 5.13
N ILE A 24 -14.12 2.91 4.07
CA ILE A 24 -13.40 3.30 2.88
C ILE A 24 -14.22 4.44 2.25
N SER A 25 -13.59 5.58 2.05
CA SER A 25 -14.26 6.71 1.42
C SER A 25 -14.77 6.30 0.03
N THR A 26 -15.90 6.88 -0.39
CA THR A 26 -16.47 6.62 -1.71
C THR A 26 -15.47 6.87 -2.84
N LYS A 27 -14.56 7.83 -2.63
CA LYS A 27 -13.47 8.17 -3.56
C LYS A 27 -12.46 7.03 -3.66
N LEU A 28 -11.95 6.54 -2.54
CA LEU A 28 -11.00 5.43 -2.53
C LEU A 28 -11.64 4.16 -3.07
N LYS A 29 -12.88 3.86 -2.68
CA LYS A 29 -13.62 2.70 -3.17
C LYS A 29 -13.75 2.72 -4.71
N SER A 30 -14.22 3.84 -5.26
CA SER A 30 -14.33 4.01 -6.72
C SER A 30 -12.99 3.82 -7.43
N LEU A 31 -11.90 4.32 -6.83
CA LEU A 31 -10.56 4.18 -7.39
C LEU A 31 -10.06 2.73 -7.37
N LEU A 32 -10.27 2.00 -6.26
CA LEU A 32 -9.91 0.58 -6.15
C LEU A 32 -10.75 -0.28 -7.11
N ASP A 33 -12.06 -0.04 -7.18
CA ASP A 33 -12.99 -0.74 -8.06
C ASP A 33 -12.60 -0.54 -9.54
N LYS A 34 -12.25 0.69 -9.93
CA LYS A 34 -11.79 1.02 -11.30
C LYS A 34 -10.58 0.18 -11.73
N HIS A 35 -9.69 -0.14 -10.79
CA HIS A 35 -8.49 -0.93 -11.04
C HIS A 35 -8.67 -2.41 -10.68
N ASN A 36 -9.85 -2.85 -10.25
CA ASN A 36 -10.10 -4.22 -9.76
C ASN A 36 -9.16 -4.63 -8.60
N ILE A 37 -8.71 -3.66 -7.80
CA ILE A 37 -7.79 -3.89 -6.68
C ILE A 37 -8.59 -4.25 -5.42
N LYS A 38 -8.23 -5.37 -4.79
CA LYS A 38 -8.76 -5.75 -3.48
C LYS A 38 -7.69 -5.46 -2.40
N PRO A 39 -7.91 -4.47 -1.51
CA PRO A 39 -6.92 -4.13 -0.49
C PRO A 39 -6.92 -5.15 0.66
N CYS A 40 -5.75 -5.37 1.28
CA CYS A 40 -5.64 -6.10 2.54
C CYS A 40 -5.94 -5.22 3.75
N LEU A 41 -5.43 -3.99 3.76
CA LEU A 41 -5.67 -3.00 4.82
C LEU A 41 -5.72 -1.61 4.20
N VAL A 42 -6.55 -0.73 4.76
CA VAL A 42 -6.71 0.66 4.31
C VAL A 42 -6.47 1.61 5.47
N PHE A 43 -5.76 2.70 5.19
CA PHE A 43 -5.55 3.80 6.13
C PHE A 43 -5.86 5.13 5.41
N GLU A 44 -6.98 5.76 5.78
CA GLU A 44 -7.37 7.12 5.38
C GLU A 44 -7.26 8.07 6.57
N GLU A 45 -7.49 9.37 6.36
CA GLU A 45 -7.37 10.40 7.42
C GLU A 45 -5.99 10.37 8.09
N LEU A 46 -4.94 10.29 7.25
CA LEU A 46 -3.55 10.07 7.65
C LEU A 46 -2.95 11.18 8.52
N ASN A 47 -3.64 12.31 8.68
CA ASN A 47 -3.32 13.36 9.63
C ASN A 47 -3.56 12.93 11.09
N LYS A 48 -4.49 12.01 11.37
CA LYS A 48 -4.86 11.57 12.72
C LYS A 48 -3.79 10.64 13.33
N GLU A 49 -3.38 10.93 14.57
CA GLU A 49 -2.37 10.11 15.28
C GLU A 49 -2.83 8.68 15.56
N GLU A 50 -4.13 8.48 15.76
CA GLU A 50 -4.72 7.15 15.94
C GLU A 50 -4.51 6.27 14.71
N VAL A 51 -4.74 6.80 13.50
CA VAL A 51 -4.50 6.10 12.24
C VAL A 51 -3.02 5.74 12.09
N LYS A 52 -2.11 6.66 12.43
CA LYS A 52 -0.66 6.39 12.39
C LYS A 52 -0.25 5.30 13.38
N LYS A 53 -0.85 5.25 14.57
CA LYS A 53 -0.64 4.18 15.55
C LYS A 53 -1.19 2.84 15.03
N ASN A 54 -2.40 2.85 14.48
CA ASN A 54 -3.02 1.67 13.90
C ASN A 54 -2.16 1.09 12.76
N LEU A 55 -1.66 1.94 11.86
CA LEU A 55 -0.74 1.52 10.79
C LEU A 55 0.50 0.82 11.34
N ARG A 56 1.13 1.36 12.40
CA ARG A 56 2.28 0.70 13.05
C ARG A 56 1.93 -0.66 13.62
N THR A 57 0.79 -0.77 14.31
CA THR A 57 0.35 -2.00 14.97
C THR A 57 0.00 -3.08 13.95
N GLU A 58 -0.86 -2.75 12.99
CA GLU A 58 -1.36 -3.69 11.98
C GLU A 58 -0.28 -4.19 11.02
N THR A 59 0.79 -3.41 10.81
CA THR A 59 1.89 -3.78 9.92
C THR A 59 3.11 -4.36 10.64
N ARG A 60 3.01 -4.55 11.97
CA ARG A 60 4.11 -5.10 12.79
C ARG A 60 4.43 -6.53 12.39
N LYS A 61 5.72 -6.83 12.23
CA LYS A 61 6.29 -8.11 11.75
C LYS A 61 5.81 -8.51 10.34
N LYS A 62 5.21 -7.61 9.57
CA LYS A 62 4.74 -7.87 8.21
C LYS A 62 5.67 -7.20 7.18
N SER A 63 5.65 -7.77 5.98
CA SER A 63 6.30 -7.26 4.77
C SER A 63 5.33 -7.38 3.59
N GLY A 64 5.62 -6.74 2.46
CA GLY A 64 4.76 -6.84 1.27
C GLY A 64 4.65 -5.56 0.45
N ILE A 65 3.56 -5.47 -0.31
CA ILE A 65 3.27 -4.42 -1.27
C ILE A 65 2.29 -3.41 -0.65
N TYR A 66 2.60 -2.13 -0.79
CA TYR A 66 1.72 -1.03 -0.41
C TYR A 66 1.43 -0.13 -1.61
N GLY A 67 0.30 0.58 -1.52
CA GLY A 67 -0.08 1.65 -2.41
C GLY A 67 -0.23 2.98 -1.67
N ILE A 68 0.05 4.07 -2.36
CA ILE A 68 -0.25 5.45 -1.93
C ILE A 68 -1.18 6.04 -2.97
N PHE A 69 -2.42 6.35 -2.59
CA PHE A 69 -3.46 6.83 -3.49
C PHE A 69 -3.78 8.28 -3.18
N ASN A 70 -3.77 9.15 -4.19
CA ASN A 70 -4.28 10.51 -4.10
C ASN A 70 -5.77 10.51 -4.43
N LEU A 71 -6.59 10.85 -3.44
CA LEU A 71 -8.05 10.81 -3.51
C LEU A 71 -8.65 11.98 -4.33
N ILE A 72 -7.84 12.98 -4.66
CA ILE A 72 -8.24 14.14 -5.47
C ILE A 72 -7.94 13.90 -6.95
N THR A 73 -6.73 13.44 -7.27
CA THR A 73 -6.30 13.25 -8.66
C THR A 73 -6.62 11.85 -9.20
N GLY A 74 -6.80 10.87 -8.31
CA GLY A 74 -6.90 9.46 -8.68
C GLY A 74 -5.56 8.82 -9.04
N ASN A 75 -4.45 9.56 -8.98
CA ASN A 75 -3.12 9.01 -9.19
C ASN A 75 -2.70 8.15 -8.01
N PHE A 76 -1.92 7.11 -8.28
CA PHE A 76 -1.39 6.27 -7.21
C PHE A 76 0.04 5.80 -7.49
N TYR A 77 0.68 5.35 -6.43
CA TYR A 77 2.02 4.79 -6.38
C TYR A 77 1.94 3.38 -5.78
N VAL A 78 2.82 2.49 -6.22
CA VAL A 78 3.05 1.17 -5.66
C VAL A 78 4.51 1.05 -5.24
N GLY A 79 4.76 0.45 -4.08
CA GLY A 79 6.10 0.07 -3.65
C GLY A 79 6.08 -1.09 -2.66
N SER A 80 7.27 -1.58 -2.30
CA SER A 80 7.43 -2.66 -1.33
C SER A 80 8.06 -2.22 0.00
N ALA A 81 7.68 -2.93 1.05
CA ALA A 81 8.26 -2.81 2.37
C ALA A 81 8.76 -4.19 2.82
N VAL A 82 10.05 -4.27 3.15
CA VAL A 82 10.58 -5.41 3.89
C VAL A 82 10.00 -5.44 5.32
N THR A 83 10.26 -6.50 6.07
CA THR A 83 9.70 -6.72 7.41
C THR A 83 9.87 -5.49 8.31
N ASN A 84 8.77 -5.05 8.92
CA ASN A 84 8.70 -3.85 9.78
C ASN A 84 9.02 -2.52 9.08
N LYS A 85 8.95 -2.43 7.75
CA LYS A 85 9.24 -1.17 7.02
C LYS A 85 8.02 -0.44 6.48
N PHE A 86 6.80 -0.96 6.57
CA PHE A 86 5.61 -0.24 6.09
C PHE A 86 5.48 1.16 6.70
N TYR A 87 5.57 1.29 8.04
CA TYR A 87 5.53 2.61 8.68
C TYR A 87 6.67 3.52 8.25
N SER A 88 7.88 2.97 8.04
CA SER A 88 9.02 3.74 7.56
C SER A 88 8.81 4.27 6.14
N ARG A 89 8.17 3.47 5.26
CA ARG A 89 7.78 3.88 3.90
C ARG A 89 6.71 4.96 3.94
N PHE A 90 5.63 4.74 4.71
CA PHE A 90 4.61 5.74 4.98
C PHE A 90 5.23 7.07 5.44
N TYR A 91 6.07 7.04 6.47
CA TYR A 91 6.70 8.23 7.03
C TYR A 91 7.61 8.95 6.02
N LYS A 92 8.42 8.20 5.26
CA LYS A 92 9.30 8.77 4.24
C LYS A 92 8.52 9.49 3.15
N HIS A 93 7.45 8.87 2.63
CA HIS A 93 6.70 9.42 1.50
C HIS A 93 5.72 10.51 1.92
N LEU A 94 4.93 10.29 2.97
CA LEU A 94 3.75 11.10 3.29
C LEU A 94 3.93 12.02 4.50
N ILE A 95 4.95 11.81 5.33
CA ILE A 95 5.25 12.72 6.45
C ILE A 95 6.43 13.63 6.10
N ARG A 96 7.49 13.07 5.50
CA ARG A 96 8.69 13.82 5.13
C ARG A 96 8.67 14.35 3.70
N GLY A 97 7.83 13.81 2.81
CA GLY A 97 7.86 14.16 1.39
C GLY A 97 9.16 13.80 0.67
N LEU A 98 9.97 12.87 1.22
CA LEU A 98 11.30 12.50 0.67
C LEU A 98 11.27 11.18 -0.12
N GLY A 99 10.07 10.72 -0.46
CA GLY A 99 9.86 9.51 -1.24
C GLY A 99 9.90 9.80 -2.74
N ASN A 100 8.77 9.52 -3.40
CA ASN A 100 8.58 9.84 -4.80
C ASN A 100 8.32 11.35 -4.97
N LYS A 101 8.98 11.99 -5.95
CA LYS A 101 8.89 13.44 -6.19
C LYS A 101 7.47 13.89 -6.55
N ASN A 102 6.74 13.12 -7.35
CA ASN A 102 5.38 13.47 -7.76
C ASN A 102 4.41 13.36 -6.58
N ILE A 103 4.60 12.38 -5.70
CA ILE A 103 3.85 12.32 -4.43
C ILE A 103 4.15 13.56 -3.59
N ALA A 104 5.42 13.98 -3.47
CA ALA A 104 5.79 15.15 -2.67
C ALA A 104 5.16 16.45 -3.20
N ILE A 105 5.16 16.65 -4.53
CA ILE A 105 4.49 17.80 -5.19
C ILE A 105 2.99 17.80 -4.88
N ASP A 106 2.32 16.67 -5.06
CA ASP A 106 0.89 16.57 -4.79
C ASP A 106 0.57 16.65 -3.29
N LEU A 107 1.48 16.20 -2.42
CA LEU A 107 1.35 16.33 -0.97
C LEU A 107 1.40 17.80 -0.53
N GLU A 108 2.30 18.59 -1.10
CA GLU A 108 2.38 20.04 -0.86
C GLU A 108 1.10 20.75 -1.36
N LYS A 109 0.56 20.31 -2.50
CA LYS A 109 -0.61 20.92 -3.13
C LYS A 109 -1.95 20.56 -2.45
N TYR A 110 -2.12 19.31 -2.03
CA TYR A 110 -3.43 18.79 -1.60
C TYR A 110 -3.50 18.38 -0.12
N GLY A 111 -2.37 18.39 0.61
CA GLY A 111 -2.32 17.95 2.00
C GLY A 111 -2.36 16.42 2.16
N ILE A 112 -1.97 15.94 3.34
CA ILE A 112 -1.87 14.50 3.64
C ILE A 112 -3.24 13.83 3.76
N GLU A 113 -4.26 14.58 4.16
CA GLU A 113 -5.66 14.17 4.25
C GLU A 113 -6.26 13.77 2.89
N SER A 114 -5.66 14.25 1.80
CA SER A 114 -6.03 13.88 0.43
C SER A 114 -5.42 12.55 -0.02
N PHE A 115 -4.67 11.86 0.84
CA PHE A 115 -4.04 10.59 0.52
C PHE A 115 -4.58 9.44 1.36
N ALA A 116 -4.55 8.24 0.77
CA ALA A 116 -4.73 6.98 1.46
C ALA A 116 -3.45 6.13 1.35
N PHE A 117 -3.11 5.44 2.44
CA PHE A 117 -2.06 4.43 2.45
C PHE A 117 -2.72 3.06 2.54
N VAL A 118 -2.43 2.17 1.61
CA VAL A 118 -3.14 0.91 1.44
C VAL A 118 -2.14 -0.24 1.40
N ILE A 119 -2.39 -1.31 2.15
CA ILE A 119 -1.65 -2.55 1.98
C ILE A 119 -2.35 -3.36 0.90
N LEU A 120 -1.61 -3.66 -0.17
CA LEU A 120 -2.14 -4.31 -1.37
C LEU A 120 -1.97 -5.83 -1.29
N GLU A 121 -0.83 -6.28 -0.77
CA GLU A 121 -0.53 -7.71 -0.63
C GLU A 121 0.52 -7.91 0.47
N PHE A 122 0.30 -8.89 1.36
CA PHE A 122 1.33 -9.29 2.31
C PHE A 122 2.26 -10.33 1.69
N PHE A 123 3.55 -10.13 1.87
CA PHE A 123 4.53 -11.15 1.51
C PHE A 123 4.56 -12.21 2.63
N PRO A 124 4.48 -13.51 2.29
CA PRO A 124 4.12 -14.56 3.24
C PRO A 124 5.21 -14.84 4.29
N GLU A 125 6.46 -14.48 3.99
CA GLU A 125 7.62 -14.76 4.84
C GLU A 125 8.27 -13.49 5.37
N GLU A 126 9.10 -13.64 6.41
CA GLU A 126 10.03 -12.59 6.77
C GLU A 126 11.05 -12.39 5.65
N VAL A 127 11.30 -11.12 5.28
CA VAL A 127 12.24 -10.81 4.20
C VAL A 127 13.68 -10.91 4.69
N THR A 128 14.42 -11.81 4.08
CA THR A 128 15.85 -12.03 4.22
C THR A 128 16.57 -11.61 2.94
N LYS A 129 17.91 -11.55 2.97
CA LYS A 129 18.70 -11.30 1.75
C LYS A 129 18.40 -12.30 0.62
N ARG A 130 18.03 -13.54 0.96
CA ARG A 130 17.77 -14.62 0.00
C ARG A 130 16.44 -14.47 -0.73
N ASN A 131 15.36 -14.09 -0.02
CA ASN A 131 14.02 -13.97 -0.62
C ASN A 131 13.65 -12.52 -0.99
N ASN A 132 14.47 -11.52 -0.64
CA ASN A 132 14.26 -10.13 -1.07
C ASN A 132 14.07 -9.94 -2.59
N PRO A 133 14.76 -10.68 -3.49
CA PRO A 133 14.47 -10.63 -4.92
C PRO A 133 13.01 -11.00 -5.27
N ASN A 134 12.38 -11.90 -4.51
CA ASN A 134 10.99 -12.29 -4.73
C ASN A 134 10.03 -11.15 -4.39
N LEU A 135 10.30 -10.39 -3.31
CA LEU A 135 9.53 -9.20 -2.98
C LEU A 135 9.66 -8.12 -4.06
N ILE A 136 10.87 -7.93 -4.62
CA ILE A 136 11.11 -6.99 -5.72
C ILE A 136 10.38 -7.44 -6.99
N ALA A 137 10.39 -8.74 -7.30
CA ALA A 137 9.64 -9.30 -8.42
C ALA A 137 8.12 -9.08 -8.25
N LEU A 138 7.61 -9.23 -7.02
CA LEU A 138 6.22 -8.95 -6.69
C LEU A 138 5.89 -7.47 -6.87
N GLU A 139 6.73 -6.54 -6.39
CA GLU A 139 6.56 -5.09 -6.65
C GLU A 139 6.50 -4.79 -8.15
N THR A 140 7.42 -5.39 -8.89
CA THR A 140 7.53 -5.23 -10.35
C THR A 140 6.25 -5.71 -11.04
N TYR A 141 5.73 -6.88 -10.64
CA TYR A 141 4.45 -7.41 -11.13
C TYR A 141 3.30 -6.43 -10.88
N TRP A 142 3.17 -5.88 -9.67
CA TRP A 142 2.13 -4.90 -9.35
C TRP A 142 2.27 -3.62 -10.18
N ILE A 143 3.49 -3.09 -10.34
CA ILE A 143 3.72 -1.89 -11.16
C ILE A 143 3.36 -2.14 -12.63
N PHE A 144 3.78 -3.27 -13.21
CA PHE A 144 3.45 -3.59 -14.61
C PHE A 144 1.96 -3.83 -14.83
N THR A 145 1.30 -4.50 -13.89
CA THR A 145 -0.13 -4.85 -13.99
C THR A 145 -1.00 -3.61 -13.91
N TYR A 146 -0.76 -2.75 -12.91
CA TYR A 146 -1.66 -1.64 -12.60
C TYR A 146 -1.21 -0.28 -13.16
N LYS A 147 0.03 -0.18 -13.65
CA LYS A 147 0.62 1.03 -14.26
C LYS A 147 0.37 2.32 -13.44
N PRO A 148 0.77 2.35 -12.15
CA PRO A 148 0.57 3.51 -11.28
C PRO A 148 1.20 4.78 -11.85
N ASN A 149 0.43 5.88 -11.89
CA ASN A 149 0.85 7.16 -12.46
C ASN A 149 2.13 7.70 -11.81
N TYR A 150 2.28 7.55 -10.50
CA TYR A 150 3.44 8.05 -9.78
C TYR A 150 4.69 7.15 -9.95
N ASN A 151 4.55 5.91 -10.40
CA ASN A 151 5.68 5.03 -10.71
C ASN A 151 6.25 5.23 -12.11
N ILE A 152 5.59 6.04 -12.96
CA ILE A 152 6.14 6.43 -14.25
C ILE A 152 7.42 7.21 -13.98
N LEU A 153 8.54 6.62 -14.35
CA LEU A 153 9.84 7.27 -14.33
C LEU A 153 9.73 8.53 -15.20
N LEU A 154 9.87 9.72 -14.60
CA LEU A 154 10.16 10.95 -15.35
C LEU A 154 11.62 10.94 -15.84
N GLU A 155 12.07 9.81 -16.39
CA GLU A 155 13.41 9.59 -16.92
C GLU A 155 13.32 8.93 -18.30
N ALA A 156 12.69 9.62 -19.25
CA ALA A 156 13.06 9.50 -20.67
C ALA A 156 14.48 10.07 -20.94
N GLY A 157 15.40 9.89 -19.98
CA GLY A 157 16.75 10.45 -19.96
C GLY A 157 17.73 9.68 -19.07
N ASN A 158 17.33 8.55 -18.47
CA ASN A 158 18.22 7.70 -17.69
C ASN A 158 18.02 6.21 -18.03
N SER A 159 17.87 5.94 -19.33
CA SER A 159 18.15 4.63 -19.93
C SER A 159 19.66 4.32 -19.86
N PHE A 160 20.23 4.25 -18.66
CA PHE A 160 21.59 3.76 -18.43
C PHE A 160 21.67 3.15 -17.03
N GLY A 161 21.49 1.83 -16.92
CA GLY A 161 21.69 1.19 -15.63
C GLY A 161 21.24 -0.26 -15.43
N TYR A 162 20.61 -0.93 -16.39
CA TYR A 162 20.50 -2.39 -16.33
C TYR A 162 21.77 -3.02 -16.91
N LYS A 163 22.85 -3.06 -16.12
CA LYS A 163 23.90 -4.05 -16.33
C LYS A 163 23.40 -5.36 -15.74
N HIS A 164 22.99 -6.28 -16.60
CA HIS A 164 23.10 -7.70 -16.30
C HIS A 164 24.60 -7.95 -16.01
N SER A 165 24.97 -8.12 -14.74
CA SER A 165 26.14 -8.92 -14.44
C SER A 165 25.68 -10.37 -14.41
N GLU A 166 25.60 -10.96 -15.59
CA GLU A 166 25.85 -12.38 -15.74
C GLU A 166 27.32 -12.59 -15.36
N GLU A 167 27.57 -13.16 -14.20
CA GLU A 167 28.82 -13.90 -14.01
C GLU A 167 28.47 -15.38 -13.94
N VAL A 168 28.62 -15.99 -15.10
CA VAL A 168 28.86 -17.41 -15.30
C VAL A 168 30.22 -17.75 -14.67
N LYS A 169 30.23 -18.71 -13.74
CA LYS A 169 31.21 -19.80 -13.67
C LYS A 169 30.72 -20.91 -12.73
#